data_AF-T1C221-F1
#
_entry.id   AF-T1C221-F1
#
_cell.length_a   1.000
_cell.length_b   1.000
_cell.length_c   1.000
_cell.angle_alpha   90.00
_cell.angle_beta   90.00
_cell.angle_gamma   90.00
#
_symmetry.space_group_name_H-M   'P 1'
#
loop_
_entity.id
_entity.type
_entity.pdbx_description
1 polymer ?
#
loop_
_entity_poly.entity_id
_entity_poly.type
_entity_poly.pdbx_seq_one_letter_code
_entity_poly.pdbx_strand_id
1 'polypeptide(L)' 'MRYCGREFEAAEIECIRELLTVRPALDRARLSRELCARLGWRRPDGRLKDMSCRVAMLKMQADGLFTLPPPRTAKPPAYR' A
#
# COMPACT_ATOMS: atom_id res chain seq x y z
N MET A 1 12.90 -3.66 6.12
CA MET A 1 12.04 -2.77 6.94
C MET A 1 10.77 -3.52 7.32
N ARG A 2 10.26 -3.47 8.56
CA ARG A 2 9.08 -4.28 8.96
C ARG A 2 7.81 -3.44 9.05
N TYR A 3 6.79 -3.79 8.26
CA TYR A 3 5.48 -3.14 8.27
C TYR A 3 4.35 -4.15 8.41
N CYS A 4 3.39 -3.88 9.30
CA CYS A 4 2.20 -4.71 9.51
C CYS A 4 2.50 -6.21 9.71
N GLY A 5 3.66 -6.52 10.32
CA GLY A 5 4.10 -7.89 10.59
C GLY A 5 4.82 -8.60 9.45
N ARG A 6 5.00 -7.97 8.28
CA ARG A 6 5.76 -8.48 7.14
C ARG A 6 7.07 -7.68 6.96
N GLU A 7 8.12 -8.35 6.54
CA GLU A 7 9.37 -7.70 6.14
C GLU A 7 9.26 -7.21 4.70
N PHE A 8 9.72 -5.99 4.49
CA PHE A 8 9.81 -5.31 3.21
C PHE A 8 11.26 -5.11 2.82
N GLU A 9 11.63 -5.67 1.68
CA GLU A 9 12.91 -5.48 1.03
C GLU A 9 12.89 -4.26 0.11
N ALA A 10 14.08 -3.77 -0.26
CA ALA A 10 14.21 -2.63 -1.18
C ALA A 10 13.52 -2.91 -2.52
N ALA A 11 13.59 -4.14 -3.04
CA ALA A 11 12.92 -4.54 -4.28
C ALA A 11 11.39 -4.42 -4.18
N GLU A 12 10.79 -4.73 -3.03
CA GLU A 12 9.35 -4.58 -2.82
C GLU A 12 8.95 -3.09 -2.77
N ILE A 13 9.81 -2.23 -2.23
CA ILE A 13 9.59 -0.76 -2.24
C ILE A 13 9.70 -0.20 -3.66
N GLU A 14 10.67 -0.65 -4.45
CA GLU A 14 10.79 -0.24 -5.85
C GLU A 14 9.58 -0.73 -6.68
N CYS A 15 9.05 -1.92 -6.40
CA CYS A 15 7.81 -2.38 -7.03
C CYS A 15 6.62 -1.44 -6.75
N ILE A 16 6.52 -0.88 -5.54
CA ILE A 16 5.50 0.14 -5.22
C ILE A 16 5.73 1.40 -6.06
N ARG A 17 6.99 1.84 -6.19
CA ARG A 17 7.33 3.02 -7.01
C ARG A 17 6.96 2.82 -8.47
N GLU A 18 7.26 1.65 -9.04
CA GLU A 18 6.82 1.29 -10.40
C GLU A 18 5.29 1.33 -10.53
N LEU A 19 4.56 0.78 -9.56
CA LEU A 19 3.10 0.83 -9.60
C LEU A 19 2.55 2.26 -9.50
N LEU A 20 3.28 3.18 -8.87
CA LEU A 20 2.91 4.60 -8.82
C LEU A 20 3.15 5.33 -10.15
N THR A 21 4.01 4.82 -11.04
CA THR A 21 4.25 5.41 -12.37
C THR A 21 3.21 4.99 -13.42
N VAL A 22 2.44 3.93 -13.14
CA VAL A 22 1.40 3.41 -14.05
C VAL A 22 0.34 4.48 -14.35
N ARG A 23 -0.03 4.61 -15.63
CA ARG A 23 -1.08 5.50 -16.12
C ARG A 23 -2.27 4.69 -16.65
N PRO A 24 -3.52 5.02 -16.27
CA PRO A 24 -3.91 6.08 -15.33
C PRO A 24 -3.45 5.78 -13.89
N ALA A 25 -3.23 6.84 -13.11
CA ALA A 25 -2.72 6.72 -11.74
C ALA A 25 -3.65 5.83 -10.90
N LEU A 26 -3.07 4.81 -10.26
CA LEU A 26 -3.82 3.90 -9.40
C LEU A 26 -4.26 4.63 -8.13
N ASP A 27 -5.51 4.44 -7.70
CA ASP A 27 -5.90 4.88 -6.38
C ASP A 27 -5.28 3.98 -5.30
N ARG A 28 -5.24 4.46 -4.05
CA ARG A 28 -4.64 3.71 -2.92
C ARG A 28 -5.23 2.31 -2.74
N ALA A 29 -6.51 2.11 -3.09
CA ALA A 29 -7.17 0.81 -2.94
C ALA A 29 -6.76 -0.17 -4.05
N ARG A 30 -6.71 0.27 -5.30
CA ARG A 30 -6.18 -0.52 -6.43
C ARG A 30 -4.70 -0.83 -6.21
N LEU A 31 -3.89 0.16 -5.83
CA LEU A 31 -2.47 -0.01 -5.52
C LEU A 31 -2.26 -1.07 -4.43
N SER A 32 -3.04 -1.04 -3.34
CA SER A 32 -2.92 -2.03 -2.26
C SER A 32 -3.24 -3.46 -2.71
N ARG A 33 -4.24 -3.63 -3.58
CA ARG A 33 -4.65 -4.93 -4.09
C ARG A 33 -3.64 -5.48 -5.08
N GLU A 34 -3.16 -4.65 -5.99
CA GLU A 34 -2.11 -5.00 -6.95
C GLU A 34 -0.82 -5.41 -6.24
N LEU A 35 -0.38 -4.61 -5.27
CA LEU A 35 0.80 -4.94 -4.46
C LEU A 35 0.60 -6.25 -3.67
N CYS A 36 -0.56 -6.46 -3.05
CA CYS A 36 -0.84 -7.73 -2.37
C CYS A 36 -0.79 -8.92 -3.33
N ALA A 37 -1.30 -8.75 -4.56
CA ALA A 37 -1.27 -9.81 -5.56
C ALA A 37 0.16 -10.14 -5.98
N ARG A 38 0.98 -9.12 -6.27
CA ARG A 38 2.40 -9.27 -6.67
C ARG A 38 3.26 -9.88 -5.57
N LEU A 39 3.09 -9.44 -4.33
CA LEU A 39 3.86 -9.95 -3.19
C LEU A 39 3.34 -11.29 -2.65
N GLY A 40 2.28 -11.84 -3.25
CA GLY A 40 1.57 -13.01 -2.71
C GLY A 40 1.03 -12.78 -1.30
N TRP A 41 0.78 -11.53 -0.91
CA TRP A 41 0.40 -11.18 0.46
C TRP A 41 -1.08 -11.47 0.71
N ARG A 42 -1.32 -12.72 1.05
CA ARG A 42 -2.65 -13.30 1.27
C ARG A 42 -2.84 -13.74 2.72
N ARG A 43 -4.09 -13.81 3.12
CA ARG A 43 -4.55 -14.46 4.35
C ARG A 43 -4.58 -15.99 4.14
N PRO A 44 -4.70 -16.79 5.22
CA PRO A 44 -4.86 -18.24 5.11
C PRO A 44 -6.07 -18.68 4.29
N ASP A 45 -7.11 -17.84 4.21
CA ASP A 45 -8.31 -18.05 3.40
C ASP A 45 -8.12 -17.73 1.89
N GLY A 46 -6.91 -17.37 1.47
CA GLY A 46 -6.57 -17.01 0.09
C GLY A 46 -6.94 -15.58 -0.33
N ARG A 47 -7.64 -14.81 0.52
CA ARG A 47 -7.99 -13.40 0.24
C ARG A 47 -6.78 -12.50 0.41
N LEU A 48 -6.72 -11.42 -0.37
CA LEU A 48 -5.64 -10.43 -0.27
C LEU A 48 -5.66 -9.74 1.10
N LYS A 49 -4.48 -9.45 1.64
CA LYS A 49 -4.33 -8.67 2.88
C LYS A 49 -4.30 -7.16 2.59
N ASP A 50 -5.22 -6.71 1.74
CA ASP A 50 -5.30 -5.35 1.18
C ASP A 50 -5.34 -4.25 2.25
N MET A 51 -6.08 -4.46 3.34
CA MET A 51 -6.12 -3.52 4.47
C MET A 51 -4.77 -3.37 5.16
N SER A 52 -4.05 -4.47 5.44
CA SER A 52 -2.72 -4.40 6.06
C SER A 52 -1.68 -3.82 5.10
N CYS A 53 -1.80 -4.12 3.82
CA CYS A 53 -0.97 -3.52 2.78
C CYS A 53 -1.18 -2.02 2.67
N ARG A 54 -2.44 -1.56 2.69
CA ARG A 54 -2.75 -0.14 2.71
C ARG A 54 -2.15 0.56 3.94
N VAL A 55 -2.24 -0.04 5.12
CA VAL A 55 -1.62 0.52 6.34
C VAL A 55 -0.10 0.53 6.22
N ALA A 56 0.51 -0.52 5.66
CA ALA A 56 1.96 -0.57 5.45
C ALA A 56 2.42 0.56 4.52
N MET A 57 1.76 0.76 3.37
CA MET A 57 2.08 1.84 2.44
C MET A 57 1.92 3.23 3.07
N LEU A 58 0.90 3.42 3.93
CA LEU A 58 0.73 4.69 4.65
C LEU A 58 1.87 4.95 5.63
N LYS A 59 2.36 3.91 6.32
CA LYS A 59 3.53 4.02 7.21
C LYS A 59 4.81 4.30 6.42
N MET A 60 5.03 3.59 5.31
CA MET A 60 6.15 3.83 4.39
C MET A 60 6.16 5.26 3.85
N GLN A 61 4.99 5.83 3.53
CA GLN A 61 4.88 7.24 3.16
C GLN A 61 5.23 8.16 4.34
N ALA A 62 4.76 7.85 5.56
CA ALA A 62 5.10 8.63 6.74
C ALA A 62 6.61 8.60 7.04
N ASP A 63 7.28 7.49 6.71
CA ASP A 63 8.72 7.32 6.79
C ASP A 63 9.48 7.95 5.60
N GLY A 64 8.77 8.57 4.65
CA GLY A 64 9.35 9.32 3.54
C GLY A 64 9.85 8.48 2.36
N LEU A 65 9.49 7.20 2.26
CA LEU A 65 9.99 6.31 1.20
C LEU A 65 9.43 6.65 -0.20
N PHE A 66 8.16 7.08 -0.25
CA PHE A 66 7.45 7.50 -1.44
C PHE A 66 6.18 8.27 -1.07
N THR A 67 5.60 8.98 -2.05
CA THR A 67 4.32 9.70 -1.88
C THR A 67 3.19 8.95 -2.54
N LEU A 68 2.15 8.61 -1.77
CA LEU A 68 0.94 7.99 -2.31
C LEU A 68 0.04 9.05 -2.96
N PRO A 69 -0.74 8.67 -3.97
CA PRO A 69 -1.74 9.55 -4.57
C PRO A 69 -2.71 10.07 -3.50
N PRO A 70 -3.30 11.26 -3.69
CA PRO A 70 -4.23 11.83 -2.72
C PRO A 70 -5.42 10.89 -2.47
N PRO A 71 -5.98 10.88 -1.24
CA PRO A 71 -7.18 10.09 -0.98
C PRO A 71 -8.35 10.64 -1.80
N ARG A 72 -9.14 9.74 -2.41
CA ARG A 72 -10.30 10.12 -3.24
C ARG A 72 -11.47 10.66 -2.44
N THR A 73 -11.55 10.31 -1.16
CA THR A 73 -12.51 10.83 -0.20
C THR A 73 -11.77 11.62 0.86
N ALA A 74 -12.23 12.85 1.12
CA ALA A 74 -11.79 13.60 2.29
C ALA A 74 -12.03 12.72 3.52
N LYS A 75 -11.03 12.63 4.42
CA LYS A 75 -11.26 12.00 5.72
C LYS A 75 -12.44 12.74 6.36
N PRO A 76 -13.53 12.05 6.76
CA PRO A 76 -14.51 12.70 7.63
C PRO A 76 -13.77 13.21 8.88
N PRO A 77 -14.20 14.35 9.44
CA PRO A 77 -13.55 14.92 10.61
C PRO A 77 -13.43 13.83 11.70
N ALA A 78 -12.25 13.74 12.31
CA ALA A 78 -12.05 12.84 13.43
C ALA A 78 -13.05 13.28 14.52
N TYR A 79 -13.99 12.41 14.86
CA TYR A 79 -14.83 12.62 16.02
C TYR A 79 -13.88 12.62 17.24
N ARG A 80 -13.79 13.78 17.89
CA ARG A 80 -12.97 14.00 19.09
C ARG A 80 -13.79 13.68 20.33
#